data_AF-A0A2V8VV89-F1
#
_entry.id   AF-A0A2V8VV89-F1
#
_cell.length_a   1.000
_cell.length_b   1.000
_cell.length_c   1.000
_cell.angle_alpha   90.00
_cell.angle_beta   90.00
_cell.angle_gamma   90.00
#
_symmetry.space_group_name_H-M   'P 1'
#
loop_
_entity.id
_entity.type
_entity.pdbx_description
1 polymer ?
#
loop_
_entity_poly.entity_id
_entity_poly.type
_entity_poly.pdbx_seq_one_letter_code
_entity_poly.pdbx_strand_id
1 'polypeptide(L)'
;MITHEKVLVNCDSEFEEFVKTMDILGPKLGPMVFQFPSFDRWKFPTQDSFLAVLIPFLKKLQADYKFVVEIRNKTWLDAKFADVLREHNVALALTDTSFMPRPWELKQKFDLVTATTTWDKTVIDRTSDLKNWVDVFKSLASNTKVLKIFAFSNNHYAGHGPATVKLFVDLWNTKK
;
A
#
# COMPACT_ATOMS: atom_id res chain seq x y z
N MET A 1 -8.24 -10.48 -13.10
CA MET A 1 -7.65 -11.82 -12.96
C MET A 1 -7.01 -12.08 -11.60
N ILE A 2 -5.69 -11.85 -11.41
CA ILE A 2 -4.89 -12.36 -10.28
C ILE A 2 -5.49 -12.09 -8.88
N THR A 3 -5.74 -10.83 -8.52
CA THR A 3 -6.14 -10.46 -7.14
C THR A 3 -7.65 -10.44 -6.90
N HIS A 4 -8.47 -10.33 -7.94
CA HIS A 4 -9.92 -10.11 -7.83
C HIS A 4 -10.76 -11.35 -8.20
N GLU A 5 -10.39 -12.12 -9.22
CA GLU A 5 -11.13 -13.34 -9.62
C GLU A 5 -10.48 -14.60 -9.04
N LYS A 6 -9.21 -14.83 -9.39
CA LYS A 6 -8.44 -16.00 -8.93
C LYS A 6 -8.04 -15.89 -7.46
N VAL A 7 -7.84 -14.66 -6.98
CA VAL A 7 -7.39 -14.33 -5.61
C VAL A 7 -6.20 -15.20 -5.18
N LEU A 8 -5.12 -15.12 -5.96
CA LEU A 8 -3.87 -15.88 -5.80
C LEU A 8 -3.95 -17.41 -6.02
N VAL A 9 -5.15 -17.98 -6.21
CA VAL A 9 -5.32 -19.42 -6.45
C VAL A 9 -5.10 -19.75 -7.92
N ASN A 10 -4.18 -20.66 -8.21
CA ASN A 10 -3.88 -21.19 -9.55
C ASN A 10 -3.65 -20.08 -10.61
N CYS A 11 -2.91 -19.02 -10.26
CA CYS A 11 -2.63 -17.87 -11.11
C CYS A 11 -1.14 -17.68 -11.43
N ASP A 12 -0.33 -18.73 -11.27
CA ASP A 12 1.14 -18.64 -11.38
C ASP A 12 1.56 -18.25 -12.80
N SER A 13 0.94 -18.84 -13.82
CA SER A 13 1.12 -18.48 -15.24
C SER A 13 0.88 -16.99 -15.53
N GLU A 14 -0.24 -16.45 -15.03
CA GLU A 14 -0.60 -15.04 -15.21
C GLU A 14 0.33 -14.10 -14.44
N PHE A 15 0.84 -14.55 -13.30
CA PHE A 15 1.79 -13.79 -12.48
C PHE A 15 3.18 -13.76 -13.12
N GLU A 16 3.66 -14.88 -13.65
CA GLU A 16 4.91 -14.97 -14.40
C GLU A 16 4.88 -14.11 -15.67
N GLU A 17 3.79 -14.14 -16.44
CA GLU A 17 3.59 -13.27 -17.60
C GLU A 17 3.57 -11.79 -17.22
N PHE A 18 2.88 -11.44 -16.13
CA PHE A 18 2.84 -10.07 -15.62
C PHE A 18 4.24 -9.58 -15.19
N VAL A 19 4.96 -10.35 -14.37
CA VAL A 19 6.31 -10.00 -13.90
C VAL A 19 7.27 -9.85 -15.07
N LYS A 20 7.27 -10.80 -16.02
CA LYS A 20 8.09 -10.75 -17.24
C LYS A 20 7.79 -9.51 -18.11
N THR A 21 6.54 -9.07 -18.14
CA THR A 21 6.15 -7.86 -18.87
C THR A 21 6.60 -6.59 -18.14
N MET A 22 6.52 -6.57 -16.80
CA MET A 22 6.94 -5.43 -15.97
C MET A 22 8.47 -5.27 -15.91
N ASP A 23 9.23 -6.36 -15.99
CA ASP A 23 10.71 -6.35 -16.00
C ASP A 23 11.31 -5.54 -17.15
N ILE A 24 10.59 -5.38 -18.26
CA ILE A 24 10.96 -4.52 -19.41
C ILE A 24 11.20 -3.05 -18.97
N LEU A 25 10.63 -2.60 -17.85
CA LEU A 25 10.89 -1.27 -17.28
C LEU A 25 12.29 -1.15 -16.64
N GLY A 26 12.94 -2.27 -16.28
CA GLY A 26 14.30 -2.33 -15.74
C GLY A 26 14.53 -1.34 -14.59
N PRO A 27 15.55 -0.45 -14.66
CA PRO A 27 15.80 0.57 -13.63
C PRO A 27 14.65 1.56 -13.35
N LYS A 28 13.60 1.59 -14.17
CA LYS A 28 12.37 2.39 -13.94
C LYS A 28 11.26 1.61 -13.24
N LEU A 29 11.42 0.30 -13.01
CA LEU A 29 10.43 -0.53 -12.34
C LEU A 29 10.25 -0.08 -10.88
N GLY A 30 9.06 0.44 -10.59
CA GLY A 30 8.60 0.69 -9.22
C GLY A 30 8.10 -0.59 -8.53
N PRO A 31 7.60 -0.49 -7.29
CA PRO A 31 7.00 -1.63 -6.63
C PRO A 31 5.72 -2.10 -7.35
N MET A 32 5.55 -3.41 -7.50
CA MET A 32 4.35 -4.04 -8.04
C MET A 32 3.31 -4.24 -6.93
N VAL A 33 2.06 -3.82 -7.17
CA VAL A 33 1.02 -3.76 -6.13
C VAL A 33 -0.03 -4.86 -6.32
N PHE A 34 -0.13 -5.75 -5.34
CA PHE A 34 -1.26 -6.67 -5.19
C PHE A 34 -2.42 -5.94 -4.54
N GLN A 35 -3.22 -5.28 -5.38
CA GLN A 35 -4.45 -4.61 -4.95
C GLN A 35 -5.60 -5.60 -4.83
N PHE A 36 -6.13 -5.79 -3.63
CA PHE A 36 -7.30 -6.65 -3.37
C PHE A 36 -8.59 -5.84 -3.22
N PRO A 37 -9.76 -6.44 -3.55
CA PRO A 37 -11.06 -5.86 -3.22
C PRO A 37 -11.31 -5.90 -1.70
N SER A 38 -12.47 -5.40 -1.26
CA SER A 38 -13.00 -5.76 0.06
C SER A 38 -13.62 -7.14 -0.04
N PHE A 39 -13.21 -8.07 0.83
CA PHE A 39 -13.76 -9.42 0.87
C PHE A 39 -14.90 -9.55 1.88
N ASP A 40 -16.00 -10.17 1.46
CA ASP A 40 -17.08 -10.57 2.36
C ASP A 40 -16.72 -11.80 3.19
N ARG A 41 -17.40 -11.95 4.33
CA ARG A 41 -17.28 -13.11 5.23
C ARG A 41 -17.64 -14.45 4.58
N TRP A 42 -18.41 -14.47 3.49
CA TRP A 42 -18.70 -15.72 2.77
C TRP A 42 -17.52 -16.20 1.92
N LYS A 43 -16.66 -15.27 1.45
CA LYS A 43 -15.47 -15.57 0.65
C LYS A 43 -14.25 -15.83 1.54
N PHE A 44 -14.10 -15.03 2.60
CA PHE A 44 -13.08 -15.19 3.65
C PHE A 44 -13.69 -14.86 5.02
N PRO A 45 -14.12 -15.87 5.82
CA PRO A 45 -14.74 -15.65 7.13
C PRO A 45 -13.85 -14.90 8.13
N THR A 46 -12.52 -15.06 8.02
CA THR A 46 -11.52 -14.52 8.94
C THR A 46 -10.29 -13.99 8.18
N GLN A 47 -9.50 -13.14 8.84
CA GLN A 47 -8.16 -12.75 8.35
C GLN A 47 -7.32 -13.99 8.05
N ASP A 48 -7.33 -14.99 8.93
CA ASP A 48 -6.61 -16.26 8.81
C ASP A 48 -6.97 -17.03 7.53
N SER A 49 -8.25 -17.03 7.13
CA SER A 49 -8.66 -17.67 5.86
C SER A 49 -8.10 -16.96 4.62
N PHE A 50 -7.82 -15.65 4.69
CA PHE A 50 -7.13 -14.90 3.63
C PHE A 50 -5.60 -15.07 3.72
N LEU A 51 -5.03 -15.06 4.93
CA LEU A 51 -3.61 -15.34 5.16
C LEU A 51 -3.21 -16.74 4.66
N ALA A 52 -4.11 -17.72 4.74
CA ALA A 52 -3.90 -19.07 4.23
C ALA A 52 -3.72 -19.14 2.70
N VAL A 53 -4.23 -18.18 1.92
CA VAL A 53 -3.94 -18.07 0.47
C VAL A 53 -2.82 -17.06 0.17
N LEU A 54 -2.66 -16.02 1.00
CA LEU A 54 -1.62 -15.02 0.84
C LEU A 54 -0.22 -15.59 1.11
N ILE A 55 0.00 -16.23 2.26
CA ILE A 55 1.33 -16.70 2.70
C ILE A 55 1.98 -17.69 1.72
N PRO A 56 1.28 -18.71 1.17
CA PRO A 56 1.87 -19.60 0.16
C PRO A 56 2.26 -18.87 -1.14
N PHE A 57 1.57 -17.81 -1.50
CA PHE A 57 1.88 -16.99 -2.67
C PHE A 57 3.05 -16.03 -2.40
N LEU A 58 3.10 -15.38 -1.23
CA LEU A 58 4.23 -14.51 -0.85
C LEU A 58 5.57 -15.26 -0.83
N LYS A 59 5.55 -16.57 -0.49
CA LYS A 59 6.73 -17.46 -0.56
C LYS A 59 7.25 -17.73 -1.98
N LYS A 60 6.49 -17.40 -3.05
CA LYS A 60 6.94 -17.52 -4.45
C LYS A 60 7.57 -16.24 -5.00
N LEU A 61 7.53 -15.13 -4.26
CA LEU A 61 7.98 -13.82 -4.75
C LEU A 61 9.51 -13.77 -4.90
N GLN A 62 9.97 -13.36 -6.09
CA GLN A 62 11.38 -13.24 -6.40
C GLN A 62 11.97 -11.99 -5.70
N ALA A 63 13.07 -12.16 -4.96
CA ALA A 63 13.60 -11.17 -4.03
C ALA A 63 14.11 -9.87 -4.69
N ASP A 64 14.46 -9.93 -5.98
CA ASP A 64 14.99 -8.78 -6.73
C ASP A 64 13.92 -7.70 -6.98
N TYR A 65 12.68 -8.11 -7.26
CA TYR A 65 11.55 -7.20 -7.36
C TYR A 65 11.08 -6.69 -6.00
N LYS A 66 10.19 -5.68 -6.01
CA LYS A 66 9.63 -5.09 -4.79
C LYS A 66 8.10 -5.16 -4.89
N PHE A 67 7.47 -5.70 -3.87
CA PHE A 67 6.03 -6.00 -3.87
C PHE A 67 5.32 -5.26 -2.74
N VAL A 68 4.10 -4.80 -3.00
CA VAL A 68 3.21 -4.13 -2.05
C VAL A 68 1.88 -4.87 -2.00
N VAL A 69 1.25 -4.96 -0.84
CA VAL A 69 -0.13 -5.46 -0.67
C VAL A 69 -1.04 -4.33 -0.24
N GLU A 70 -2.19 -4.18 -0.92
CA GLU A 70 -3.30 -3.31 -0.52
C GLU A 70 -4.53 -4.17 -0.22
N ILE A 71 -5.06 -4.10 1.01
CA ILE A 71 -6.33 -4.75 1.40
C ILE A 71 -7.37 -3.71 1.82
N ARG A 72 -8.65 -4.03 1.63
CA ARG A 72 -9.78 -3.12 1.93
C ARG A 72 -10.65 -3.58 3.11
N ASN A 73 -10.26 -4.68 3.76
CA ASN A 73 -10.84 -5.17 4.99
C ASN A 73 -10.22 -4.47 6.20
N LYS A 74 -10.73 -3.29 6.58
CA LYS A 74 -10.19 -2.46 7.68
C LYS A 74 -9.91 -3.16 9.02
N THR A 75 -10.65 -4.23 9.32
CA THR A 75 -10.51 -5.04 10.55
C THR A 75 -9.34 -6.02 10.51
N TRP A 76 -8.64 -6.15 9.37
CA TRP A 76 -7.47 -6.99 9.19
C TRP A 76 -6.16 -6.18 9.13
N LEU A 77 -6.23 -4.85 9.29
CA LEU A 77 -5.06 -3.98 9.41
C LEU A 77 -4.64 -3.90 10.89
N ASP A 78 -3.84 -4.89 11.29
CA ASP A 78 -3.29 -5.08 12.63
C ASP A 78 -1.83 -5.53 12.58
N ALA A 79 -1.23 -5.76 13.75
CA ALA A 79 0.14 -6.23 13.87
C ALA A 79 0.36 -7.57 13.15
N LYS A 80 -0.55 -8.55 13.31
CA LYS A 80 -0.43 -9.88 12.70
C LYS A 80 -0.34 -9.80 11.17
N PHE A 81 -1.12 -8.92 10.54
CA PHE A 81 -1.00 -8.69 9.10
C PHE A 81 0.31 -7.99 8.72
N ALA A 82 0.72 -6.97 9.46
CA ALA A 82 1.97 -6.25 9.22
C ALA A 82 3.20 -7.15 9.42
N ASP A 83 3.15 -8.09 10.36
CA ASP A 83 4.21 -9.04 10.66
C ASP A 83 4.39 -10.06 9.53
N VAL A 84 3.30 -10.65 9.01
CA VAL A 84 3.34 -11.52 7.82
C VAL A 84 3.94 -10.81 6.59
N LEU A 85 3.56 -9.55 6.35
CA LEU A 85 4.15 -8.78 5.25
C LEU A 85 5.65 -8.55 5.47
N ARG A 86 6.06 -8.25 6.71
CA ARG A 86 7.47 -8.03 7.08
C ARG A 86 8.32 -9.31 6.95
N GLU A 87 7.81 -10.46 7.38
CA GLU A 87 8.45 -11.78 7.21
C GLU A 87 8.75 -12.10 5.74
N HIS A 88 7.90 -11.64 4.82
CA HIS A 88 8.06 -11.83 3.38
C HIS A 88 8.74 -10.66 2.64
N ASN A 89 9.24 -9.64 3.35
CA ASN A 89 9.81 -8.42 2.77
C ASN A 89 8.84 -7.65 1.83
N VAL A 90 7.54 -7.71 2.12
CA VAL A 90 6.47 -7.07 1.36
C VAL A 90 6.02 -5.79 2.04
N ALA A 91 5.76 -4.76 1.24
CA ALA A 91 5.29 -3.46 1.68
C ALA A 91 3.76 -3.43 1.92
N LEU A 92 3.29 -2.53 2.80
CA LEU A 92 1.87 -2.31 3.05
C LEU A 92 1.41 -0.97 2.44
N ALA A 93 0.32 -1.00 1.66
CA ALA A 93 -0.34 0.22 1.20
C ALA A 93 -1.31 0.78 2.27
N LEU A 94 -1.03 1.97 2.78
CA LEU A 94 -1.86 2.68 3.78
C LEU A 94 -2.84 3.63 3.06
N THR A 95 -4.01 3.16 2.61
CA THR A 95 -4.86 3.95 1.71
C THR A 95 -5.69 5.03 2.40
N ASP A 96 -5.71 6.25 1.84
CA ASP A 96 -6.45 7.40 2.40
C ASP A 96 -7.96 7.47 2.05
N THR A 97 -8.64 6.33 1.92
CA THR A 97 -10.06 6.28 1.51
C THR A 97 -11.00 6.43 2.70
N SER A 98 -12.21 6.97 2.47
CA SER A 98 -13.18 7.33 3.53
C SER A 98 -13.69 6.16 4.39
N PHE A 99 -13.56 4.92 3.90
CA PHE A 99 -13.99 3.70 4.59
C PHE A 99 -12.83 2.94 5.25
N MET A 100 -11.58 3.36 5.03
CA MET A 100 -10.37 2.77 5.62
C MET A 100 -9.84 3.62 6.76
N PRO A 101 -9.14 3.02 7.75
CA PRO A 101 -8.46 3.76 8.80
C PRO A 101 -7.32 4.58 8.21
N ARG A 102 -7.19 5.82 8.66
CA ARG A 102 -6.14 6.74 8.23
C ARG A 102 -4.77 6.26 8.72
N PRO A 103 -3.66 6.58 8.04
CA PRO A 103 -2.33 6.15 8.47
C PRO A 103 -1.98 6.56 9.91
N TRP A 104 -2.41 7.75 10.34
CA TRP A 104 -2.19 8.23 11.72
C TRP A 104 -3.03 7.48 12.77
N GLU A 105 -4.13 6.85 12.39
CA GLU A 105 -4.91 5.94 13.25
C GLU A 105 -4.26 4.55 13.31
N LEU A 106 -3.57 4.12 12.25
CA LEU A 106 -2.80 2.87 12.21
C LEU A 106 -1.50 2.97 13.03
N LYS A 107 -0.85 4.15 13.09
CA LYS A 107 0.32 4.40 13.97
C LYS A 107 0.09 4.10 15.44
N GLN A 108 -1.18 4.13 15.90
CA GLN A 108 -1.54 3.81 17.28
C GLN A 108 -1.75 2.31 17.54
N LYS A 109 -1.67 1.47 16.49
CA LYS A 109 -1.97 0.03 16.54
C LYS A 109 -0.77 -0.87 16.28
N PHE A 110 0.15 -0.47 15.39
CA PHE A 110 1.36 -1.22 15.07
C PHE A 110 2.43 -0.35 14.40
N ASP A 111 3.67 -0.85 14.32
CA ASP A 111 4.78 -0.17 13.65
C ASP A 111 4.62 -0.16 12.12
N LEU A 112 4.51 1.04 11.53
CA LEU A 112 4.28 1.27 10.10
C LEU A 112 5.56 1.20 9.23
N VAL A 113 6.66 0.64 9.75
CA VAL A 113 7.92 0.46 8.99
C VAL A 113 7.76 -0.40 7.73
N THR A 114 6.62 -1.08 7.53
CA THR A 114 6.14 -1.56 6.23
C THR A 114 5.52 -0.42 5.37
N ALA A 115 6.37 0.52 4.91
CA ALA A 115 6.06 1.68 4.03
C ALA A 115 5.40 1.29 2.66
N THR A 116 4.68 2.12 1.86
CA THR A 116 4.20 3.55 1.94
C THR A 116 3.10 3.85 0.89
N THR A 117 2.36 4.96 1.07
CA THR A 117 1.24 5.53 0.26
C THR A 117 1.10 7.05 0.57
N THR A 118 0.33 7.98 -0.04
CA THR A 118 -0.83 8.09 -0.97
C THR A 118 -2.25 8.24 -0.33
N TRP A 119 -3.13 9.18 -0.73
CA TRP A 119 -3.33 9.80 -2.06
C TRP A 119 -3.49 11.36 -2.05
N ASP A 120 -4.52 11.96 -2.69
CA ASP A 120 -4.48 13.33 -3.25
C ASP A 120 -5.88 14.04 -3.38
N LYS A 121 -5.87 15.39 -3.43
CA LYS A 121 -6.93 16.38 -3.78
C LYS A 121 -8.17 16.53 -2.88
N THR A 122 -9.10 17.38 -3.36
CA THR A 122 -9.78 18.40 -2.54
C THR A 122 -11.00 18.98 -3.26
N VAL A 123 -12.21 18.57 -2.85
CA VAL A 123 -13.47 19.35 -2.98
C VAL A 123 -13.88 19.95 -1.61
N ILE A 124 -13.22 19.47 -0.55
CA ILE A 124 -13.32 19.90 0.85
C ILE A 124 -11.87 20.20 1.25
N ASP A 125 -11.60 21.28 2.01
CA ASP A 125 -10.23 21.57 2.46
C ASP A 125 -9.65 20.39 3.26
N ARG A 126 -8.54 19.85 2.76
CA ARG A 126 -7.81 18.70 3.31
C ARG A 126 -6.38 19.08 3.72
N THR A 127 -6.10 20.38 3.87
CA THR A 127 -4.77 20.89 4.29
C THR A 127 -4.35 20.31 5.65
N SER A 128 -5.31 20.00 6.53
CA SER A 128 -5.05 19.27 7.79
C SER A 128 -4.56 17.84 7.54
N ASP A 129 -5.28 17.06 6.74
CA ASP A 129 -4.92 15.67 6.40
C ASP A 129 -3.57 15.59 5.68
N LEU A 130 -3.27 16.55 4.81
CA LEU A 130 -1.98 16.64 4.12
C LEU A 130 -0.83 17.00 5.07
N LYS A 131 -1.07 17.81 6.11
CA LYS A 131 -0.09 18.03 7.20
C LYS A 131 0.13 16.76 8.01
N ASN A 132 -0.94 16.04 8.37
CA ASN A 132 -0.84 14.74 9.03
C ASN A 132 -0.03 13.74 8.19
N TRP A 133 -0.24 13.71 6.86
CA TRP A 133 0.57 12.93 5.92
C TRP A 133 2.03 13.36 5.87
N VAL A 134 2.32 14.66 5.85
CA VAL A 134 3.70 15.18 5.90
C VAL A 134 4.39 14.75 7.21
N ASP A 135 3.72 14.82 8.35
CA ASP A 135 4.28 14.34 9.63
C ASP A 135 4.39 12.79 9.67
N VAL A 136 3.49 12.06 9.01
CA VAL A 136 3.63 10.61 8.79
C VAL A 136 4.91 10.30 8.01
N PHE A 137 5.11 10.97 6.87
CA PHE A 137 6.30 10.79 6.03
C PHE A 137 7.58 11.27 6.71
N LYS A 138 7.58 12.40 7.44
CA LYS A 138 8.77 12.90 8.16
C LYS A 138 9.23 11.89 9.20
N SER A 139 8.27 11.29 9.92
CA SER A 139 8.53 10.20 10.89
C SER A 139 9.00 8.88 10.24
N LEU A 140 8.57 8.56 9.01
CA LEU A 140 9.07 7.39 8.27
C LEU A 140 10.47 7.65 7.68
N ALA A 141 10.71 8.83 7.10
CA ALA A 141 12.00 9.22 6.54
C ALA A 141 13.10 9.41 7.61
N SER A 142 12.73 9.70 8.86
CA SER A 142 13.65 9.69 10.00
C SER A 142 13.99 8.29 10.52
N ASN A 143 13.34 7.23 10.04
CA ASN A 143 13.59 5.87 10.48
C ASN A 143 14.59 5.17 9.54
N THR A 144 15.77 4.83 10.06
CA THR A 144 16.87 4.24 9.29
C THR A 144 16.56 2.87 8.67
N LYS A 145 15.45 2.22 9.05
CA LYS A 145 14.94 0.99 8.41
C LYS A 145 14.22 1.25 7.08
N VAL A 146 13.78 2.49 6.81
CA VAL A 146 13.00 2.86 5.62
C VAL A 146 13.95 3.32 4.51
N LEU A 147 14.35 2.38 3.63
CA LEU A 147 15.35 2.65 2.58
C LEU A 147 14.83 3.54 1.44
N LYS A 148 13.53 3.50 1.14
CA LYS A 148 12.90 4.30 0.09
C LYS A 148 11.40 4.46 0.35
N ILE A 149 10.87 5.63 0.02
CA ILE A 149 9.44 5.94 0.07
C ILE A 149 8.93 6.10 -1.37
N PHE A 150 7.81 5.46 -1.69
CA PHE A 150 7.10 5.67 -2.95
C PHE A 150 5.74 6.31 -2.66
N ALA A 151 5.43 7.39 -3.39
CA ALA A 151 4.19 8.14 -3.26
C ALA A 151 3.64 8.51 -4.64
N PHE A 152 2.31 8.49 -4.75
CA PHE A 152 1.55 8.64 -5.99
C PHE A 152 0.21 9.34 -5.68
N SER A 153 -0.50 9.76 -6.73
CA SER A 153 -1.85 10.32 -6.64
C SER A 153 -2.83 9.52 -7.50
N ASN A 154 -3.92 9.03 -6.93
CA ASN A 154 -4.95 8.27 -7.64
C ASN A 154 -6.36 8.59 -7.09
N ASN A 155 -7.04 9.53 -7.74
CA ASN A 155 -8.32 10.07 -7.31
C ASN A 155 -9.24 10.38 -8.50
N HIS A 156 -10.40 9.73 -8.58
CA HIS A 156 -11.41 10.00 -9.61
C HIS A 156 -12.30 11.22 -9.30
N TYR A 157 -12.01 12.00 -8.24
CA TYR A 157 -12.94 12.96 -7.65
C TYR A 157 -12.56 14.45 -7.81
N ALA A 158 -11.36 14.79 -8.31
CA ALA A 158 -11.00 16.19 -8.60
C ALA A 158 -9.78 16.33 -9.53
N GLY A 159 -9.93 17.00 -10.68
CA GLY A 159 -8.92 17.88 -11.29
C GLY A 159 -7.53 17.34 -11.69
N HIS A 160 -7.30 16.02 -11.63
CA HIS A 160 -6.03 15.33 -11.90
C HIS A 160 -4.94 15.42 -10.81
N GLY A 161 -4.21 14.31 -10.67
CA GLY A 161 -3.27 14.04 -9.59
C GLY A 161 -1.93 14.78 -9.49
N PRO A 162 -1.46 15.62 -10.42
CA PRO A 162 -0.26 16.44 -10.17
C PRO A 162 -0.48 17.51 -9.08
N ALA A 163 -1.74 17.91 -8.87
CA ALA A 163 -2.10 19.13 -8.16
C ALA A 163 -2.00 19.06 -6.62
N THR A 164 -1.81 17.89 -6.00
CA THR A 164 -1.52 17.78 -4.55
C THR A 164 -0.22 17.07 -4.25
N VAL A 165 0.38 16.34 -5.19
CA VAL A 165 1.84 16.09 -5.19
C VAL A 165 2.59 17.42 -5.03
N LYS A 166 2.19 18.48 -5.75
CA LYS A 166 2.72 19.83 -5.51
C LYS A 166 2.46 20.35 -4.08
N LEU A 167 1.21 20.36 -3.61
CA LEU A 167 0.90 20.91 -2.28
C LEU A 167 1.56 20.12 -1.14
N PHE A 168 1.71 18.81 -1.29
CA PHE A 168 2.47 17.96 -0.37
C PHE A 168 3.95 18.35 -0.34
N VAL A 169 4.57 18.59 -1.51
CA VAL A 169 5.96 19.09 -1.60
C VAL A 169 6.10 20.49 -1.00
N ASP A 170 5.13 21.39 -1.21
CA ASP A 170 5.13 22.73 -0.61
C ASP A 170 5.03 22.66 0.93
N LEU A 171 4.13 21.83 1.47
CA LEU A 171 3.99 21.56 2.91
C LEU A 171 5.19 20.81 3.51
N TRP A 172 5.81 19.91 2.74
CA TRP A 172 7.02 19.19 3.13
C TRP A 172 8.19 20.16 3.35
N ASN A 173 8.42 21.04 2.38
CA ASN A 173 9.49 22.03 2.36
C ASN A 173 9.26 23.22 3.31
N THR A 174 8.06 23.38 3.85
CA THR A 174 7.78 24.40 4.88
C THR A 174 8.61 24.09 6.14
N LYS A 175 9.51 25.01 6.49
CA LYS A 175 10.28 24.95 7.75
C LYS A 175 9.34 25.14 8.94
N LYS A 176 9.65 24.45 10.05
CA LYS A 176 9.20 24.85 11.40
C LYS A 176 10.13 25.95 11.92
#